data_AF-A0A8B8JAG8-F1
#
_entry.id   AF-A0A8B8JAG8-F1
#
_cell.length_a   1.000
_cell.length_b   1.000
_cell.length_c   1.000
_cell.angle_alpha   90.00
_cell.angle_beta   90.00
_cell.angle_gamma   90.00
#
_symmetry.space_group_name_H-M   'P 1'
#
loop_
_entity.id
_entity.type
_entity.pdbx_description
1 polymer ?
#
loop_
_entity_poly.entity_id
_entity_poly.type
_entity_poly.pdbx_seq_one_letter_code
_entity_poly.pdbx_strand_id
1 'polypeptide(L)'
;MMLARMIGILGPIDMEMLVMGQETHKYFTDDYDIYHRNEETDQVEYLIPEKSTLAHHLQVSDTKFLDFLSYLLQINPRRRPTARQALRHPWLSFSYK
;
A
#
# COMPACT_ATOMS: atom_id res chain seq x y z
N MET A 1 4.61 -1.14 12.68
CA MET A 1 5.34 -0.39 11.63
C MET A 1 4.39 0.02 10.50
N MET A 2 4.56 1.21 9.89
CA MET A 2 3.67 1.71 8.82
C MET A 2 3.68 0.82 7.56
N LEU A 3 4.85 0.30 7.15
CA LEU A 3 4.97 -0.49 5.92
C LEU A 3 4.15 -1.78 5.95
N ALA A 4 4.14 -2.48 7.09
CA ALA A 4 3.28 -3.66 7.29
C ALA A 4 1.79 -3.32 7.17
N ARG A 5 1.36 -2.15 7.66
CA ARG A 5 -0.04 -1.68 7.49
C ARG A 5 -0.35 -1.40 6.02
N MET A 6 0.56 -0.75 5.30
CA MET A 6 0.40 -0.51 3.86
C MET A 6 0.25 -1.83 3.10
N ILE A 7 1.08 -2.84 3.40
CA ILE A 7 0.98 -4.17 2.79
C ILE A 7 -0.36 -4.83 3.12
N GLY A 8 -0.81 -4.73 4.37
CA GLY A 8 -2.09 -5.29 4.81
C GLY A 8 -3.32 -4.68 4.12
N ILE A 9 -3.25 -3.39 3.73
CA ILE A 9 -4.36 -2.64 3.11
C ILE A 9 -4.30 -2.68 1.57
N LEU A 10 -3.12 -2.48 0.99
CA LEU A 10 -2.92 -2.27 -0.44
C LEU A 10 -2.39 -3.50 -1.17
N GLY A 11 -1.97 -4.54 -0.43
CA GLY A 11 -1.35 -5.73 -0.96
C GLY A 11 0.18 -5.69 -0.93
N PRO A 12 0.85 -6.76 -1.41
CA PRO A 12 2.30 -6.89 -1.37
C PRO A 12 3.01 -5.80 -2.20
N ILE A 13 4.23 -5.46 -1.80
CA ILE A 13 5.10 -4.61 -2.60
C ILE A 13 5.57 -5.39 -3.83
N ASP A 14 5.56 -4.75 -5.01
CA ASP A 14 6.05 -5.37 -6.24
C ASP A 14 7.53 -5.77 -6.08
N MET A 15 7.87 -7.01 -6.45
CA MET A 15 9.24 -7.56 -6.34
C MET A 15 10.29 -6.67 -7.01
N GLU A 16 9.96 -6.08 -8.16
CA GLU A 16 10.87 -5.17 -8.87
C GLU A 16 11.26 -3.97 -7.99
N MET A 17 10.31 -3.45 -7.20
CA MET A 17 10.57 -2.33 -6.28
C MET A 17 11.46 -2.75 -5.12
N LEU A 18 11.27 -3.97 -4.60
CA LEU A 18 12.09 -4.50 -3.52
C LEU A 18 13.53 -4.71 -3.97
N VAL A 19 13.73 -5.30 -5.15
CA VAL A 19 15.06 -5.51 -5.74
C VAL A 19 15.80 -4.20 -6.01
N MET A 20 15.11 -3.17 -6.51
CA MET A 20 15.71 -1.88 -6.82
C MET A 20 15.84 -0.93 -5.62
N GLY A 21 15.23 -1.26 -4.49
CA GLY A 21 15.18 -0.40 -3.32
C GLY A 21 16.52 -0.35 -2.59
N GLN A 22 17.11 0.86 -2.49
CA GLN A 22 18.38 1.07 -1.79
C GLN A 22 18.32 0.70 -0.30
N GLU A 23 17.14 0.85 0.28
CA GLU A 23 16.89 0.67 1.72
C GLU A 23 16.02 -0.54 2.03
N THR A 24 15.81 -1.44 1.07
CA THR A 24 14.99 -2.65 1.25
C THR A 24 15.48 -3.49 2.42
N HIS A 25 16.80 -3.64 2.56
CA HIS A 25 17.46 -4.38 3.63
C HIS A 25 17.18 -3.86 5.06
N LYS A 26 16.60 -2.66 5.21
CA LYS A 26 16.22 -2.13 6.53
C LYS A 26 14.87 -2.68 7.02
N TYR A 27 14.07 -3.20 6.10
CA TYR A 27 12.67 -3.56 6.37
C TYR A 27 12.31 -4.98 5.94
N PHE A 28 13.10 -5.58 5.04
CA PHE A 28 12.82 -6.88 4.46
C PHE A 28 14.05 -7.79 4.55
N THR A 29 13.82 -9.07 4.82
CA THR A 29 14.85 -10.11 4.75
C THR A 29 15.27 -10.38 3.30
N ASP A 30 16.30 -11.21 3.11
CA ASP A 30 16.71 -11.67 1.77
C ASP A 30 15.60 -12.44 1.03
N ASP A 31 14.69 -13.08 1.78
CA ASP A 31 13.48 -13.72 1.26
C ASP A 31 12.29 -12.75 1.08
N TYR A 32 12.52 -11.45 1.31
CA TYR A 32 11.54 -10.37 1.25
C TYR A 32 10.40 -10.44 2.28
N ASP A 33 10.63 -11.12 3.39
CA ASP A 33 9.73 -11.07 4.54
C ASP A 33 9.94 -9.76 5.31
N ILE A 34 8.84 -9.11 5.68
CA ILE A 34 8.89 -7.84 6.41
C ILE A 34 9.22 -8.07 7.89
N TYR A 35 10.19 -7.32 8.40
CA TYR A 35 10.63 -7.39 9.79
C TYR A 35 10.91 -6.00 10.36
N HIS A 36 10.91 -5.89 11.69
CA HIS A 36 11.37 -4.72 12.42
C HIS A 36 12.50 -5.12 13.36
N ARG A 37 13.50 -4.26 13.52
CA ARG A 37 14.54 -4.44 14.55
C ARG A 37 14.14 -3.62 15.77
N ASN A 38 13.99 -4.29 16.90
CA ASN A 38 13.64 -3.66 18.16
C ASN A 38 14.84 -2.84 18.67
N GLU A 39 14.64 -1.54 18.87
CA GLU A 39 15.73 -0.62 19.25
C GLU A 39 16.25 -0.87 20.67
N GLU A 40 15.44 -1.46 21.55
CA GLU A 40 15.80 -1.73 22.95
C GLU A 40 16.56 -3.06 23.10
N THR A 41 16.11 -4.10 22.39
CA THR A 41 16.65 -5.46 22.53
C THR A 41 17.59 -5.86 21.40
N ASP A 42 17.68 -5.05 20.35
CA ASP A 42 18.42 -5.30 19.12
C ASP A 42 17.97 -6.57 18.35
N GLN A 43 16.81 -7.11 18.70
CA GLN A 43 16.26 -8.33 18.10
C GLN A 43 15.45 -8.04 16.82
N VAL A 44 15.52 -8.97 15.88
CA VAL A 44 14.70 -8.96 14.65
C VAL A 44 13.36 -9.63 14.95
N GLU A 45 12.27 -8.90 14.72
CA GLU A 45 10.91 -9.37 14.88
C GLU A 45 10.19 -9.36 13.52
N TYR A 46 9.72 -10.52 13.10
CA TYR A 46 8.93 -10.66 11.87
C TYR A 46 7.55 -10.02 12.05
N LEU A 47 7.11 -9.29 11.03
CA LEU A 47 5.80 -8.65 11.01
C LEU A 47 4.88 -9.42 10.08
N ILE A 48 3.70 -9.79 10.58
CA ILE A 48 2.64 -10.39 9.76
C ILE A 48 1.67 -9.28 9.39
N PRO A 49 1.60 -8.85 8.11
CA PRO A 49 0.65 -7.83 7.69
C PRO A 49 -0.79 -8.30 7.91
N GLU A 50 -1.55 -7.55 8.71
CA GLU A 50 -2.97 -7.82 8.92
C GLU A 50 -3.75 -7.49 7.65
N LYS A 51 -4.36 -8.51 7.03
CA LYS A 51 -5.20 -8.33 5.85
C LYS A 51 -6.42 -7.49 6.20
N SER A 52 -6.57 -6.37 5.51
CA SER A 52 -7.70 -5.45 5.66
C SER A 52 -8.00 -4.77 4.33
N THR A 53 -8.99 -3.89 4.29
CA THR A 53 -9.41 -3.20 3.05
C THR A 53 -9.47 -1.71 3.26
N LEU A 54 -9.30 -0.93 2.17
CA LEU A 54 -9.50 0.52 2.20
C LEU A 54 -10.88 0.89 2.75
N ALA A 55 -11.92 0.13 2.39
CA ALA A 55 -13.28 0.33 2.91
C ALA A 55 -13.36 0.26 4.44
N HIS A 56 -12.68 -0.72 5.04
CA HIS A 56 -12.66 -0.89 6.49
C HIS A 56 -11.97 0.29 7.19
N HIS A 57 -10.81 0.72 6.68
CA HIS A 57 -10.04 1.82 7.28
C HIS A 57 -10.70 3.19 7.08
N LEU A 58 -11.35 3.40 5.94
CA LEU A 58 -12.04 4.66 5.63
C LEU A 58 -13.46 4.71 6.18
N GLN A 59 -14.02 3.58 6.62
CA GLN A 59 -15.41 3.44 7.04
C GLN A 59 -16.41 3.92 5.98
N VAL A 60 -16.10 3.66 4.71
CA VAL A 60 -16.92 4.06 3.56
C VAL A 60 -17.31 2.82 2.77
N SER A 61 -18.56 2.76 2.30
CA SER A 61 -19.12 1.68 1.48
C SER A 61 -19.28 2.06 0.01
N ASP A 62 -18.98 3.31 -0.36
CA ASP A 62 -19.07 3.80 -1.72
C ASP A 62 -17.99 3.18 -2.62
N THR A 63 -18.42 2.21 -3.43
CA THR A 63 -17.54 1.44 -4.28
C THR A 63 -16.86 2.27 -5.36
N LYS A 64 -17.48 3.36 -5.86
CA LYS A 64 -16.85 4.20 -6.90
C LYS A 64 -15.77 5.10 -6.32
N PHE A 65 -16.00 5.59 -5.10
CA PHE A 65 -14.97 6.33 -4.39
C PHE A 65 -13.78 5.45 -4.02
N LEU A 66 -14.06 4.25 -3.50
CA LEU A 66 -13.02 3.28 -3.16
C LEU A 66 -12.22 2.82 -4.39
N ASP A 67 -12.88 2.64 -5.53
CA ASP A 67 -12.24 2.36 -6.81
C ASP A 67 -11.30 3.50 -7.22
N PHE A 68 -11.75 4.75 -7.13
CA PHE A 68 -10.90 5.91 -7.39
C PHE A 68 -9.68 5.98 -6.47
N LEU A 69 -9.86 5.74 -5.16
CA LEU A 69 -8.74 5.73 -4.22
C LEU A 69 -7.76 4.60 -4.50
N SER A 70 -8.26 3.40 -4.83
CA SER A 70 -7.41 2.26 -5.22
C SER A 70 -6.63 2.56 -6.50
N TYR A 71 -7.24 3.30 -7.43
CA TYR A 71 -6.57 3.79 -8.64
C TYR A 71 -5.44 4.79 -8.32
N LEU A 72 -5.62 5.67 -7.35
CA LEU A 72 -4.58 6.63 -6.93
C LEU A 72 -3.48 6.00 -6.08
N LEU A 73 -3.82 5.03 -5.23
CA LEU A 73 -2.94 4.43 -4.23
C LEU A 73 -2.17 3.21 -4.76
N GLN A 74 -1.97 3.13 -6.08
CA GLN A 74 -1.11 2.11 -6.67
C GLN A 74 0.28 2.14 -6.03
N ILE A 75 0.69 0.99 -5.48
CA ILE A 75 1.98 0.81 -4.80
C ILE A 75 3.11 1.12 -5.78
N ASN A 76 3.06 0.51 -6.97
CA ASN A 76 4.03 0.74 -8.03
C ASN A 76 3.84 2.12 -8.67
N PRO A 77 4.82 3.04 -8.55
CA PRO A 77 4.70 4.38 -9.12
C PRO A 77 4.51 4.37 -10.64
N ARG A 78 5.01 3.35 -11.35
CA ARG A 78 4.85 3.22 -12.81
C ARG A 78 3.41 2.91 -13.22
N ARG A 79 2.62 2.29 -12.33
CA ARG A 79 1.20 2.02 -12.52
C ARG A 79 0.31 3.13 -11.95
N ARG A 80 0.88 4.01 -11.13
CA ARG A 80 0.14 5.11 -10.51
C ARG A 80 -0.23 6.16 -11.56
N PRO A 81 -1.50 6.60 -11.58
CA PRO A 81 -1.93 7.61 -12.54
C PRO A 81 -1.28 8.96 -12.26
N THR A 82 -1.04 9.70 -13.34
CA THR A 82 -0.80 11.13 -13.26
C THR A 82 -2.06 11.88 -12.85
N ALA A 83 -1.92 13.10 -12.34
CA ALA A 83 -3.07 13.96 -12.01
C ALA A 83 -4.02 14.15 -13.21
N ARG A 84 -3.48 14.31 -14.43
CA ARG A 84 -4.29 14.43 -15.65
C ARG A 84 -5.11 13.18 -15.96
N GLN A 85 -4.57 11.99 -15.70
CA GLN A 85 -5.30 10.73 -15.86
C GLN A 85 -6.35 10.56 -14.76
N ALA A 86 -6.00 10.87 -13.51
CA ALA A 86 -6.90 10.82 -12.37
C ALA A 86 -8.14 11.71 -12.55
N LEU A 87 -8.00 12.91 -13.12
CA LEU A 87 -9.12 13.81 -13.42
C LEU A 87 -10.14 13.23 -14.40
N ARG A 88 -9.80 12.19 -15.15
CA ARG A 88 -10.70 11.51 -16.08
C ARG A 88 -11.45 10.33 -15.43
N HIS A 89 -11.25 10.07 -14.15
CA HIS A 89 -11.85 8.94 -13.48
C HIS A 89 -13.38 9.09 -13.38
N PRO A 90 -14.19 8.03 -13.67
CA PRO A 90 -15.65 8.13 -13.71
C PRO A 90 -16.29 8.63 -12.41
N TRP A 91 -15.68 8.31 -11.26
CA TRP A 91 -16.16 8.76 -9.94
C TRP A 91 -16.32 10.28 -9.85
N LEU A 92 -15.41 11.07 -10.43
CA LEU A 92 -15.47 12.54 -10.36
C LEU A 92 -16.67 13.13 -11.10
N SER A 93 -17.16 12.42 -12.11
CA SER A 93 -18.37 12.80 -12.87
C SER A 93 -19.64 12.13 -12.35
N PHE A 94 -19.54 11.29 -11.31
CA PHE A 94 -20.68 10.55 -10.80
C PHE A 94 -21.55 11.46 -9.92
N SER A 95 -22.84 11.52 -10.23
CA SER A 95 -23.82 12.26 -9.43
C SER A 95 -24.51 11.30 -8.48
N TYR A 96 -24.28 11.50 -7.17
CA TYR A 96 -25.09 10.88 -6.13
C TYR A 96 -26.45 11.57 -6.11
N LYS A 97 -27.51 10.76 -6.09
CA LYS A 97 -28.88 11.24 -5.89
C LYS A 97 -29.16 11.36 -4.41
#